data_AF-A0A4R5VFT6-F1
#
_entry.id   AF-A0A4R5VFT6-F1
#
_cell.length_a   1.000
_cell.length_b   1.000
_cell.length_c   1.000
_cell.angle_alpha   90.00
_cell.angle_beta   90.00
_cell.angle_gamma   90.00
#
_symmetry.space_group_name_H-M   'P 1'
#
loop_
_entity.id
_entity.type
_entity.pdbx_description
1 polymer ?
#
loop_
_entity_poly.entity_id
_entity_poly.type
_entity_poly.pdbx_seq_one_letter_code
_entity_poly.pdbx_strand_id
1 'polypeptide(L)'
;MPLAARLTDMHTCPMQTPGLPPIPHVGGPVVGPGIPTVLIGKLPAAVLGDMCVCVGPPDSIVKGSATVMIGGKPAARMGDTTAHGGSIVLGCPTVMIGG
;
A
#
# COMPACT_ATOMS: atom_id res chain seq x y z
N MET A 1 15.34 -6.56 2.52
CA MET A 1 14.50 -6.37 1.32
C MET A 1 13.11 -6.86 1.65
N PRO A 2 12.10 -5.97 1.76
CA PRO A 2 10.74 -6.36 2.10
C PRO A 2 10.02 -7.05 0.93
N LEU A 3 8.90 -7.71 1.24
CA LEU A 3 8.03 -8.33 0.26
C LEU A 3 7.39 -7.27 -0.66
N ALA A 4 7.26 -7.55 -1.95
CA ALA A 4 6.61 -6.67 -2.90
C ALA A 4 5.10 -6.54 -2.64
N ALA A 5 4.56 -5.33 -2.62
CA ALA A 5 3.13 -5.10 -2.44
C ALA A 5 2.39 -5.16 -3.79
N ARG A 6 1.12 -5.55 -3.72
CA ARG A 6 0.22 -5.76 -4.86
C ARG A 6 -1.14 -5.19 -4.54
N LEU A 7 -1.98 -5.08 -5.55
CA LEU A 7 -3.41 -4.90 -5.30
C LEU A 7 -3.92 -6.01 -4.39
N THR A 8 -4.88 -5.67 -3.53
CA THR A 8 -5.48 -6.52 -2.49
C THR A 8 -4.62 -6.82 -1.26
N ASP A 9 -3.32 -6.52 -1.27
CA ASP A 9 -2.51 -6.62 -0.06
C ASP A 9 -2.99 -5.56 0.97
N MET A 10 -3.00 -5.91 2.25
CA MET A 10 -3.63 -5.11 3.30
C MET A 10 -2.70 -4.00 3.82
N HIS A 11 -3.27 -2.88 4.24
CA HIS A 11 -2.60 -1.89 5.08
C HIS A 11 -3.29 -1.79 6.44
N THR A 12 -2.58 -1.24 7.43
CA THR A 12 -3.16 -0.79 8.69
C THR A 12 -3.30 0.73 8.67
N CYS A 13 -4.32 1.27 9.34
CA CYS A 13 -4.53 2.72 9.43
C CYS A 13 -4.71 3.11 10.90
N PRO A 14 -3.81 3.93 11.48
CA PRO A 14 -3.92 4.40 12.86
C PRO A 14 -4.73 5.70 12.99
N MET A 15 -5.13 6.33 11.88
CA MET A 15 -5.88 7.58 11.89
C MET A 15 -7.26 7.40 12.53
N GLN A 16 -7.81 8.50 13.02
CA GLN A 16 -9.15 8.55 13.57
C GLN A 16 -9.86 9.77 13.00
N THR A 17 -11.14 9.61 12.66
CA THR A 17 -11.97 10.76 12.32
C THR A 17 -12.29 11.52 13.61
N PRO A 18 -12.06 12.85 13.66
CA PRO A 18 -12.44 13.65 14.82
C PRO A 18 -13.94 13.51 15.15
N GLY A 19 -14.27 13.29 16.42
CA GLY A 19 -15.64 13.06 16.91
C GLY A 19 -15.68 12.68 18.39
N LEU A 20 -16.88 12.59 18.97
CA LEU A 20 -17.09 12.11 20.35
C LEU A 20 -18.09 10.93 20.36
N PRO A 21 -17.64 9.67 20.57
CA PRO A 21 -16.24 9.24 20.64
C PRO A 21 -15.54 9.35 19.26
N PRO A 22 -14.19 9.44 19.21
CA PRO A 22 -13.45 9.37 17.94
C PRO A 22 -13.75 8.05 17.23
N ILE A 23 -13.86 8.09 15.90
CA ILE A 23 -14.13 6.90 15.10
C ILE A 23 -12.78 6.37 14.59
N PRO A 24 -12.31 5.20 15.07
CA PRO A 24 -11.06 4.62 14.60
C PRO A 24 -11.17 4.23 13.14
N HIS A 25 -10.16 4.56 12.36
CA HIS A 25 -10.05 3.99 11.02
C HIS A 25 -9.62 2.53 11.12
N VAL A 26 -9.93 1.78 10.08
CA VAL A 26 -9.48 0.40 9.89
C VAL A 26 -8.92 0.30 8.49
N GLY A 27 -7.67 -0.16 8.40
CA GLY A 27 -7.02 -0.34 7.11
C GLY A 27 -7.59 -1.53 6.35
N GLY A 28 -7.68 -1.38 5.04
CA GLY A 28 -8.14 -2.39 4.09
C GLY A 28 -7.16 -2.60 2.94
N PRO A 29 -7.61 -3.22 1.84
CA PRO A 29 -6.73 -3.57 0.72
C PRO A 29 -6.27 -2.35 -0.08
N VAL A 30 -5.08 -2.47 -0.70
CA VAL A 30 -4.67 -1.60 -1.80
C VAL A 30 -5.59 -1.84 -3.01
N VAL A 31 -6.14 -0.77 -3.58
CA VAL A 31 -7.13 -0.83 -4.68
C VAL A 31 -6.66 -0.18 -5.99
N GLY A 32 -5.56 0.57 -5.96
CA GLY A 32 -4.82 0.93 -7.17
C GLY A 32 -4.81 2.41 -7.55
N PRO A 33 -4.52 2.73 -8.82
CA PRO A 33 -4.69 1.88 -10.01
C PRO A 33 -3.70 0.72 -10.18
N GLY A 34 -2.57 0.70 -9.45
CA GLY A 34 -1.52 -0.29 -9.65
C GLY A 34 -0.93 -0.20 -11.06
N ILE A 35 -0.14 -1.21 -11.43
CA ILE A 35 0.39 -1.37 -12.79
C ILE A 35 -0.12 -2.71 -13.37
N PRO A 36 -1.26 -2.71 -14.09
CA PRO A 36 -1.91 -3.94 -14.59
C PRO A 36 -1.04 -4.79 -15.52
N THR A 37 -0.05 -4.20 -16.18
CA THR A 37 0.89 -4.88 -17.07
C THR A 37 2.04 -5.57 -16.34
N VAL A 38 2.26 -5.25 -15.05
CA VAL A 38 3.31 -5.86 -14.23
C VAL A 38 2.66 -6.66 -13.12
N LEU A 39 2.67 -7.98 -13.28
CA LEU A 39 2.03 -8.89 -12.33
C LEU A 39 3.05 -9.49 -11.37
N ILE A 40 2.84 -9.31 -10.08
CA ILE A 40 3.61 -9.93 -9.00
C ILE A 40 2.71 -10.98 -8.36
N GLY A 41 3.11 -12.25 -8.39
CA GLY A 41 2.27 -13.33 -7.87
C GLY A 41 0.86 -13.37 -8.50
N LYS A 42 0.76 -13.07 -9.80
CA LYS A 42 -0.49 -12.99 -10.60
C LYS A 42 -1.46 -11.84 -10.26
N LEU A 43 -1.05 -10.87 -9.44
CA LEU A 43 -1.83 -9.65 -9.17
C LEU A 43 -1.05 -8.41 -9.63
N PRO A 44 -1.73 -7.32 -10.04
CA PRO A 44 -1.05 -6.10 -10.42
C PRO A 44 -0.16 -5.56 -9.29
N ALA A 45 1.06 -5.15 -9.64
CA ALA A 45 2.00 -4.55 -8.70
C ALA A 45 1.47 -3.21 -8.18
N ALA A 46 1.59 -3.00 -6.86
CA ALA A 46 1.28 -1.73 -6.25
C ALA A 46 2.48 -0.77 -6.33
N VAL A 47 2.20 0.52 -6.42
CA VAL A 47 3.19 1.58 -6.56
C VAL A 47 2.85 2.79 -5.68
N LEU A 48 3.83 3.66 -5.47
CA LEU A 48 3.62 4.92 -4.77
C LEU A 48 2.46 5.72 -5.41
N GLY A 49 1.58 6.20 -4.55
CA GLY A 49 0.37 6.92 -4.91
C GLY A 49 -0.85 6.05 -5.19
N ASP A 50 -0.75 4.71 -5.12
CA ASP A 50 -1.95 3.86 -5.16
C ASP A 50 -2.81 4.09 -3.91
N MET A 51 -4.12 3.98 -4.10
CA MET A 51 -5.11 4.14 -3.05
C MET A 51 -5.31 2.84 -2.26
N CYS A 52 -5.67 2.98 -0.99
CA CYS A 52 -6.07 1.90 -0.10
C CYS A 52 -7.48 2.17 0.44
N VAL A 53 -8.29 1.12 0.57
CA VAL A 53 -9.59 1.20 1.24
C VAL A 53 -9.37 1.40 2.73
N CYS A 54 -10.07 2.35 3.33
CA CYS A 54 -10.00 2.65 4.75
C CYS A 54 -11.41 2.89 5.31
N VAL A 55 -11.65 2.58 6.59
CA VAL A 55 -12.86 3.02 7.30
C VAL A 55 -12.71 4.51 7.65
N GLY A 56 -12.89 5.34 6.62
CA GLY A 56 -12.60 6.77 6.58
C GLY A 56 -12.52 7.22 5.12
N PRO A 57 -11.94 8.40 4.82
CA PRO A 57 -11.50 8.72 3.46
C PRO A 57 -10.53 7.65 2.94
N PRO A 58 -10.43 7.43 1.62
CA PRO A 58 -9.40 6.57 1.06
C PRO A 58 -7.99 7.01 1.50
N ASP A 59 -7.16 6.05 1.87
CA ASP A 59 -5.75 6.28 2.19
C ASP A 59 -4.90 6.12 0.91
N SER A 60 -3.64 6.51 0.95
CA SER A 60 -2.72 6.41 -0.18
C SER A 60 -1.32 5.99 0.24
N ILE A 61 -0.64 5.22 -0.60
CA ILE A 61 0.75 4.83 -0.38
C ILE A 61 1.65 6.04 -0.62
N VAL A 62 2.40 6.48 0.39
CA VAL A 62 3.26 7.68 0.30
C VAL A 62 4.75 7.37 0.30
N LYS A 63 5.11 6.09 0.49
CA LYS A 63 6.49 5.60 0.42
C LYS A 63 6.58 4.39 -0.51
N GLY A 64 7.71 4.26 -1.20
CA GLY A 64 8.03 3.11 -2.04
C GLY A 64 9.52 2.84 -2.00
N SER A 65 9.99 1.95 -2.88
CA SER A 65 11.41 1.72 -3.13
C SER A 65 12.11 2.97 -3.68
N ALA A 66 13.33 3.24 -3.22
CA ALA A 66 14.17 4.32 -3.73
C ALA A 66 14.86 3.97 -5.06
N THR A 67 14.93 2.68 -5.42
CA THR A 67 15.72 2.22 -6.57
C THR A 67 14.94 1.37 -7.57
N VAL A 68 13.83 0.75 -7.14
CA VAL A 68 13.01 -0.11 -7.99
C VAL A 68 11.77 0.65 -8.44
N MET A 69 11.65 0.81 -9.76
CA MET A 69 10.53 1.50 -10.40
C MET A 69 9.68 0.50 -11.17
N ILE A 70 8.36 0.56 -10.98
CA ILE A 70 7.37 -0.24 -11.73
C ILE A 70 6.43 0.75 -12.42
N GLY A 71 6.29 0.64 -13.75
CA GLY A 71 5.48 1.58 -14.53
C GLY A 71 5.93 3.04 -14.39
N GLY A 72 7.22 3.27 -14.14
CA GLY A 72 7.78 4.60 -13.93
C GLY A 72 7.55 5.21 -12.53
N LYS A 73 6.97 4.46 -11.59
CA LYS A 73 6.73 4.90 -10.21
C LYS A 73 7.49 4.03 -9.20
N PRO A 74 7.87 4.56 -8.02
CA PRO A 74 8.47 3.75 -6.95
C PRO A 74 7.60 2.54 -6.60
N ALA A 75 8.20 1.35 -6.57
CA ALA A 75 7.50 0.12 -6.24
C ALA A 75 7.09 0.09 -4.76
N ALA A 76 5.84 -0.25 -4.45
CA ALA A 76 5.38 -0.38 -3.07
C ALA A 76 5.76 -1.74 -2.48
N ARG A 77 5.98 -1.76 -1.16
CA ARG A 77 6.47 -2.93 -0.42
C ARG A 77 5.80 -3.02 0.94
N MET A 78 5.84 -4.22 1.51
CA MET A 78 5.48 -4.41 2.92
C MET A 78 6.32 -3.50 3.81
N GLY A 79 5.67 -2.75 4.68
CA GLY A 79 6.25 -1.76 5.57
C GLY A 79 6.33 -0.33 4.99
N ASP A 80 6.03 -0.12 3.72
CA ASP A 80 5.94 1.23 3.17
C ASP A 80 4.73 1.96 3.76
N THR A 81 4.94 3.23 4.11
CA THR A 81 3.97 4.05 4.86
C THR A 81 2.86 4.59 3.97
N THR A 82 1.70 4.83 4.58
CA THR A 82 0.55 5.46 3.95
C THR A 82 0.30 6.87 4.49
N ALA A 83 -0.53 7.66 3.80
CA ALA A 83 -0.82 9.05 4.15
C ALA A 83 -1.50 9.17 5.51
N HIS A 84 -2.27 8.17 5.93
CA HIS A 84 -2.90 8.13 7.24
C HIS A 84 -1.94 7.72 8.38
N GLY A 85 -0.63 7.64 8.10
CA GLY A 85 0.41 7.27 9.06
C GLY A 85 0.52 5.76 9.31
N GLY A 86 -0.22 4.96 8.54
CA GLY A 86 -0.20 3.51 8.56
C GLY A 86 0.90 2.91 7.69
N SER A 87 0.82 1.60 7.46
CA SER A 87 1.73 0.91 6.56
C SER A 87 1.11 -0.32 5.91
N ILE A 88 1.68 -0.73 4.79
CA ILE A 88 1.32 -1.98 4.11
C ILE A 88 1.82 -3.17 4.96
N VAL A 89 0.94 -4.09 5.32
CA VAL A 89 1.24 -5.21 6.23
C VAL A 89 1.27 -6.58 5.55
N LEU A 90 0.92 -6.65 4.26
CA LEU A 90 1.00 -7.87 3.47
C LEU A 90 1.81 -7.60 2.19
N GLY A 91 2.41 -8.65 1.63
CA GLY A 91 3.09 -8.60 0.35
C GLY A 91 3.20 -10.00 -0.26
N CYS A 92 3.74 -10.09 -1.47
CA CYS A 92 3.99 -11.36 -2.14
C CYS A 92 5.15 -12.13 -1.50
N PRO A 93 4.94 -13.32 -0.91
CA PRO A 93 5.99 -14.06 -0.20
C PRO A 93 7.17 -14.52 -1.08
N THR A 94 6.96 -14.55 -2.40
CA THR A 94 7.94 -15.06 -3.36
C THR A 94 8.71 -13.96 -4.10
N VAL A 95 8.39 -12.68 -3.85
CA VAL A 95 9.03 -11.55 -4.54
C VAL A 95 9.46 -10.50 -3.53
N MET A 96 10.76 -10.26 -3.44
CA MET A 96 11.36 -9.22 -2.60
C MET A 96 11.80 -8.04 -3.46
N ILE A 97 11.58 -6.82 -2.98
CA ILE A 97 12.01 -5.58 -3.63
C ILE A 97 12.97 -4.83 -2.69
N GLY A 98 14.14 -4.47 -3.20
CA GLY A 98 15.17 -3.71 -2.47
C GLY A 98 14.99 -2.18 -2.56
N GLY A 99 16.03 -1.46 -2.17
CA GLY A 99 16.05 0.02 -2.11
C GLY A 99 15.15 0.55 -1.04
#